data_AF-A0A970PEX1-F1
#
_entry.id   AF-A0A970PEX1-F1
#
_cell.length_a   1.000
_cell.length_b   1.000
_cell.length_c   1.000
_cell.angle_alpha   90.00
_cell.angle_beta   90.00
_cell.angle_gamma   90.00
#
_symmetry.space_group_name_H-M   'P 1'
#
loop_
_entity.id
_entity.type
_entity.pdbx_description
1 polymer ?
#
loop_
_entity_poly.entity_id
_entity_poly.type
_entity_poly.pdbx_seq_one_letter_code
_entity_poly.pdbx_strand_id
1 'polypeptide(L)'
;MPHAALVLMFVAPLMIGCTRDNEPAAQPAAEAQLQIPDFDPQAAFRAWYEPVDYDAQPQIPGYELPLDLARIVNLDQFEWRLTDEARAIIARQGFVVTDMGNEEDITEIYSSADDDGIPPFVTVDTLLHLYHLQFDQTL
;
A
#
# COMPACT_ATOMS: atom_id res chain seq x y z
N MET A 1 93.13 4.85 14.91
CA MET A 1 92.51 4.18 13.74
C MET A 1 91.01 4.10 14.00
N PRO A 2 90.16 4.38 13.01
CA PRO A 2 89.20 5.48 13.07
C PRO A 2 87.78 5.10 13.50
N HIS A 3 87.08 6.14 13.96
CA HIS A 3 85.69 6.53 13.70
C HIS A 3 84.65 5.48 13.27
N ALA A 4 83.60 5.42 14.09
CA ALA A 4 82.20 5.60 13.70
C ALA A 4 81.60 4.63 12.68
N ALA A 5 80.67 3.81 13.16
CA ALA A 5 79.44 3.45 12.47
C ALA A 5 78.53 2.75 13.48
N LEU A 6 77.22 2.92 13.54
CA LEU A 6 76.25 3.87 13.00
C LEU A 6 74.98 3.43 13.74
N VAL A 7 74.32 4.34 14.45
CA VAL A 7 72.99 4.06 15.02
C VAL A 7 72.03 3.86 13.86
N LEU A 8 71.39 2.70 13.77
CA LEU A 8 70.15 2.56 13.01
C LEU A 8 69.12 1.88 13.91
N MET A 9 68.29 2.72 14.52
CA MET A 9 67.05 2.32 15.16
C MET A 9 66.09 1.89 14.05
N PHE A 10 65.70 0.62 14.02
CA PHE A 10 64.48 0.21 13.31
C PHE A 10 63.62 -0.65 14.22
N VAL A 11 62.54 -0.01 14.66
CA VAL A 11 61.38 -0.54 15.37
C VAL A 11 60.85 -1.76 14.63
N ALA A 12 60.61 -2.85 15.35
CA ALA A 12 59.96 -4.04 14.79
C ALA A 12 58.46 -3.80 14.64
N PRO A 13 57.88 -3.88 13.43
CA PRO A 13 56.48 -4.21 13.29
C PRO A 13 56.37 -5.75 13.22
N LEU A 14 55.68 -6.31 14.20
CA LEU A 14 55.17 -7.67 14.18
C LEU A 14 54.14 -7.78 13.04
N MET A 15 54.62 -7.91 11.80
CA MET A 15 53.76 -8.20 10.66
C MET A 15 53.50 -9.70 10.67
N ILE A 16 52.47 -10.08 11.42
CA ILE A 16 51.72 -11.32 11.18
C ILE A 16 51.18 -11.19 9.76
N GLY A 17 51.98 -11.65 8.80
CA GLY A 17 51.51 -11.87 7.44
C GLY A 17 50.50 -12.99 7.49
N CYS A 18 49.23 -12.66 7.29
CA CYS A 18 48.25 -13.66 6.90
C CYS A 18 48.70 -14.20 5.53
N THR A 19 49.17 -15.45 5.50
CA THR A 19 49.45 -16.16 4.24
C THR A 19 48.16 -16.23 3.45
N ARG A 20 48.13 -15.49 2.35
CA ARG A 20 47.00 -15.42 1.41
C ARG A 20 47.12 -16.53 0.37
N ASP A 21 47.42 -17.75 0.81
CA ASP A 21 47.68 -18.89 -0.06
C ASP A 21 46.66 -20.03 0.11
N ASN A 22 45.58 -19.80 0.87
CA ASN A 22 44.50 -20.77 1.07
C ASN A 22 43.14 -20.07 1.16
N GLU A 23 42.81 -19.23 0.18
CA GLU A 23 41.42 -18.91 -0.10
C GLU A 23 40.87 -20.07 -0.95
N PRO A 24 39.96 -20.92 -0.44
CA PRO A 24 39.29 -21.89 -1.30
C PRO A 24 38.62 -21.09 -2.41
N ALA A 25 38.87 -21.44 -3.67
CA ALA A 25 38.19 -20.81 -4.79
C ALA A 25 36.69 -20.77 -4.49
N ALA A 26 36.11 -19.56 -4.48
CA ALA A 26 34.68 -19.40 -4.30
C ALA A 26 33.98 -20.27 -5.36
N GLN A 27 33.39 -21.37 -4.91
CA GLN A 27 32.53 -22.17 -5.77
C GLN A 27 31.45 -21.21 -6.27
N PRO A 28 31.13 -21.17 -7.57
CA PRO A 28 29.98 -20.40 -8.03
C PRO A 28 28.81 -20.85 -7.18
N ALA A 29 28.19 -19.92 -6.45
CA ALA A 29 27.05 -20.20 -5.62
C ALA A 29 26.04 -20.88 -6.55
N ALA A 30 25.77 -22.16 -6.33
CA ALA A 30 24.75 -22.85 -7.07
C ALA A 30 23.47 -22.05 -6.86
N GLU A 31 22.89 -21.54 -7.95
CA GLU A 31 21.62 -20.84 -7.90
C GLU A 31 20.65 -21.74 -7.14
N ALA A 32 20.19 -21.27 -5.98
CA ALA A 32 19.22 -22.00 -5.19
C ALA A 32 17.95 -22.08 -6.04
N GLN A 33 17.72 -23.24 -6.65
CA GLN A 33 16.46 -23.53 -7.31
C GLN A 33 15.42 -23.69 -6.20
N LEU A 34 14.78 -22.58 -5.84
CA LEU A 34 13.60 -22.58 -4.98
C LEU A 34 12.51 -23.34 -5.73
N GLN A 35 12.31 -24.60 -5.37
CA GLN A 35 11.10 -25.33 -5.73
C GLN A 35 9.98 -24.70 -4.91
N ILE A 36 9.36 -23.65 -5.44
CA ILE A 36 8.12 -23.14 -4.89
C ILE A 36 7.07 -24.20 -5.21
N PRO A 37 6.47 -24.87 -4.20
CA PRO A 37 5.39 -25.80 -4.45
C PRO A 37 4.31 -25.09 -5.27
N ASP A 38 3.67 -25.81 -6.18
CA ASP A 38 2.48 -25.32 -6.89
C ASP A 38 1.36 -25.16 -5.85
N PHE A 39 1.35 -23.99 -5.21
CA PHE A 39 0.39 -23.62 -4.19
C PHE A 39 -0.67 -22.78 -4.87
N ASP A 40 -1.87 -23.33 -5.02
CA ASP A 40 -3.05 -22.58 -5.41
C ASP A 40 -3.67 -21.93 -4.16
N PRO A 41 -3.47 -20.61 -3.96
CA PRO A 41 -4.00 -19.92 -2.77
C PRO A 41 -5.52 -19.89 -2.78
N GLN A 42 -6.15 -19.88 -3.97
CA GLN A 42 -7.61 -19.84 -4.09
C GLN A 42 -8.21 -21.18 -3.67
N ALA A 43 -7.64 -22.30 -4.11
CA ALA A 43 -8.08 -23.63 -3.66
C ALA A 43 -7.89 -23.81 -2.16
N ALA A 44 -6.75 -23.36 -1.62
CA ALA A 44 -6.48 -23.43 -0.17
C ALA A 44 -7.49 -22.60 0.64
N PHE A 45 -7.82 -21.37 0.20
CA PHE A 45 -8.75 -20.49 0.90
C PHE A 45 -10.20 -20.99 0.81
N ARG A 46 -10.63 -21.50 -0.35
CA ARG A 46 -12.00 -22.02 -0.55
C ARG A 46 -12.37 -23.14 0.41
N ALA A 47 -11.41 -23.95 0.85
CA ALA A 47 -11.66 -25.01 1.82
C ALA A 47 -12.13 -24.49 3.20
N TRP A 48 -11.87 -23.22 3.51
CA TRP A 48 -12.20 -22.57 4.78
C TRP A 48 -13.25 -21.46 4.65
N TYR A 49 -13.70 -21.18 3.43
CA TYR A 49 -14.73 -20.19 3.16
C TYR A 49 -16.08 -20.88 2.97
N GLU A 50 -17.00 -20.59 3.88
CA GLU A 50 -18.41 -20.93 3.73
C GLU A 50 -19.19 -19.63 3.46
N PRO A 51 -19.86 -19.50 2.30
CA PRO A 51 -20.69 -18.33 2.04
C PRO A 51 -21.76 -18.21 3.13
N VAL A 52 -21.88 -17.02 3.71
CA VAL A 52 -22.96 -16.74 4.65
C VAL A 52 -24.18 -16.29 3.85
N ASP A 53 -25.23 -17.11 3.85
CA ASP A 53 -26.53 -16.69 3.34
C ASP A 53 -27.08 -15.61 4.29
N TYR A 54 -27.26 -14.41 3.74
CA TYR A 54 -27.79 -13.26 4.47
C TYR A 54 -28.96 -12.67 3.68
N ASP A 55 -30.12 -12.65 4.30
CA ASP A 55 -31.32 -12.00 3.78
C ASP A 55 -31.55 -10.71 4.57
N ALA A 56 -31.35 -9.56 3.91
CA ALA A 56 -31.66 -8.26 4.47
C ALA A 56 -32.74 -7.58 3.65
N GLN A 57 -33.78 -7.17 4.35
CA GLN A 57 -34.80 -6.30 3.79
C GLN A 57 -34.40 -4.83 4.06
N PRO A 58 -34.02 -4.04 3.04
CA PRO A 58 -33.69 -2.64 3.23
C PRO A 58 -34.89 -1.89 3.82
N GLN A 59 -34.69 -1.27 4.98
CA GLN A 59 -35.73 -0.48 5.69
C GLN A 59 -35.65 1.02 5.38
N ILE A 60 -34.72 1.42 4.51
CA ILE A 60 -34.56 2.80 4.08
C ILE A 60 -35.69 3.17 3.11
N PRO A 61 -36.40 4.30 3.33
CA PRO A 61 -37.35 4.81 2.36
C PRO A 61 -36.67 4.98 0.99
N GLY A 62 -37.25 4.38 -0.03
CA GLY A 62 -36.80 4.58 -1.40
C GLY A 62 -37.03 6.02 -1.85
N TYR A 63 -36.34 6.42 -2.92
CA TYR A 63 -36.58 7.65 -3.65
C TYR A 63 -36.82 7.35 -5.11
N GLU A 64 -37.60 8.20 -5.78
CA GLU A 64 -37.82 8.10 -7.22
C GLU A 64 -36.81 8.96 -7.97
N LEU A 65 -36.43 8.48 -9.16
CA LEU A 65 -35.63 9.24 -10.11
C LEU A 65 -36.54 9.88 -11.17
N PRO A 66 -36.22 11.08 -11.65
CA PRO A 66 -35.07 11.90 -11.28
C PRO A 66 -35.25 12.61 -9.92
N LEU A 67 -34.14 12.80 -9.20
CA LEU A 67 -34.12 13.54 -7.94
C LEU A 67 -34.40 15.02 -8.17
N ASP A 68 -35.22 15.59 -7.27
CA ASP A 68 -35.29 17.02 -7.07
C ASP A 68 -34.10 17.46 -6.20
N LEU A 69 -33.10 18.07 -6.82
CA LEU A 69 -31.88 18.53 -6.15
C LEU A 69 -32.18 19.53 -5.01
N ALA A 70 -33.28 20.28 -5.08
CA ALA A 70 -33.67 21.21 -4.03
C ALA A 70 -34.13 20.51 -2.73
N ARG A 71 -34.40 19.19 -2.78
CA ARG A 71 -34.75 18.37 -1.61
C ARG A 71 -33.54 17.71 -0.96
N ILE A 72 -32.35 17.80 -1.55
CA ILE A 72 -31.12 17.22 -1.00
C ILE A 72 -30.55 18.19 0.04
N VAL A 73 -30.62 17.79 1.30
CA VAL A 73 -30.34 18.69 2.45
C VAL A 73 -28.88 19.12 2.59
N ASN A 74 -27.94 18.34 2.03
CA ASN A 74 -26.50 18.57 2.15
C ASN A 74 -25.83 18.85 0.81
N LEU A 75 -26.59 19.14 -0.27
CA LEU A 75 -26.02 19.35 -1.60
C LEU A 75 -24.99 20.50 -1.60
N ASP A 76 -25.25 21.55 -0.82
CA ASP A 76 -24.42 22.73 -0.72
C ASP A 76 -23.06 22.45 -0.06
N GLN A 77 -22.93 21.39 0.75
CA GLN A 77 -21.63 20.98 1.33
C GLN A 77 -20.63 20.53 0.26
N PHE A 78 -21.13 20.16 -0.92
CA PHE A 78 -20.33 19.62 -2.03
C PHE A 78 -20.26 20.58 -3.22
N GLU A 79 -20.67 21.85 -3.09
CA GLU A 79 -20.68 22.81 -4.20
C GLU A 79 -19.32 22.93 -4.90
N TRP A 80 -18.24 22.88 -4.12
CA TRP A 80 -16.86 22.96 -4.59
C TRP A 80 -16.44 21.77 -5.46
N ARG A 81 -17.19 20.65 -5.42
CA ARG A 81 -16.94 19.42 -6.18
C ARG A 81 -17.93 19.17 -7.30
N LEU A 82 -19.14 19.72 -7.20
CA LEU A 82 -20.25 19.38 -8.08
C LEU A 82 -20.36 20.35 -9.26
N THR A 83 -19.77 19.96 -10.39
CA THR A 83 -20.01 20.59 -11.69
C THR A 83 -21.48 20.46 -12.11
N ASP A 84 -21.94 21.31 -13.03
CA ASP A 84 -23.31 21.22 -13.58
C ASP A 84 -23.60 19.84 -14.19
N GLU A 85 -22.59 19.21 -14.81
CA GLU A 85 -22.69 17.86 -15.34
C GLU A 85 -22.88 16.83 -14.22
N ALA A 86 -22.09 16.92 -13.13
CA ALA A 86 -22.22 16.05 -11.98
C ALA A 86 -23.61 16.19 -11.32
N ARG A 87 -24.13 17.41 -11.19
CA ARG A 87 -25.48 17.68 -10.69
C ARG A 87 -26.55 17.04 -11.58
N ALA A 88 -26.41 17.14 -12.89
CA ALA A 88 -27.32 16.50 -13.83
C ALA A 88 -27.26 14.96 -13.74
N ILE A 89 -26.09 14.37 -13.46
CA ILE A 89 -25.93 12.93 -13.25
C ILE A 89 -26.60 12.52 -11.93
N ILE A 90 -26.37 13.23 -10.83
CA ILE A 90 -27.04 12.98 -9.53
C ILE A 90 -28.56 13.03 -9.71
N ALA A 91 -29.09 14.04 -10.41
CA ALA A 91 -30.52 14.14 -10.65
C ALA A 91 -31.06 12.89 -11.38
N ARG A 92 -30.35 12.39 -12.39
CA ARG A 92 -30.84 11.24 -13.18
C ARG A 92 -30.58 9.87 -12.53
N GLN A 93 -29.49 9.71 -11.77
CA GLN A 93 -28.98 8.41 -11.32
C GLN A 93 -28.99 8.24 -9.79
N GLY A 94 -29.14 9.33 -9.04
CA GLY A 94 -29.09 9.34 -7.59
C GLY A 94 -27.69 9.36 -6.98
N PHE A 95 -26.64 9.19 -7.79
CA PHE A 95 -25.25 9.28 -7.37
C PHE A 95 -24.37 9.73 -8.54
N VAL A 96 -23.14 10.15 -8.23
CA VAL A 96 -22.08 10.44 -9.21
C VAL A 96 -20.73 10.08 -8.58
N VAL A 97 -19.79 9.66 -9.40
CA VAL A 97 -18.38 9.49 -8.99
C VAL A 97 -17.58 10.59 -9.68
N THR A 98 -16.79 11.32 -8.91
CA THR A 98 -15.91 12.38 -9.42
C THR A 98 -14.47 12.07 -9.08
N ASP A 99 -13.54 12.49 -9.95
CA ASP A 99 -12.11 12.38 -9.72
C ASP A 99 -11.71 13.13 -8.43
N MET A 100 -10.99 12.48 -7.50
CA MET A 100 -10.52 13.03 -6.22
C MET A 100 -9.34 14.01 -6.39
N GLY A 101 -8.76 14.10 -7.58
CA GLY A 101 -7.60 14.95 -7.86
C GLY A 101 -6.31 14.16 -7.69
N ASN A 102 -5.30 14.79 -7.10
CA ASN A 102 -3.96 14.20 -6.93
C ASN A 102 -3.71 13.65 -5.53
N GLU A 103 -4.75 13.53 -4.69
CA GLU A 103 -4.60 12.91 -3.37
C GLU A 103 -4.56 11.39 -3.54
N GLU A 104 -3.43 10.80 -3.19
CA GLU A 104 -3.17 9.36 -3.26
C GLU A 104 -3.10 8.74 -1.86
N ASP A 105 -2.97 9.55 -0.81
CA ASP A 105 -2.99 9.09 0.58
C ASP A 105 -4.44 8.93 1.05
N ILE A 106 -4.85 7.68 1.14
CA ILE A 106 -6.17 7.32 1.64
C ILE A 106 -6.41 7.80 3.08
N THR A 107 -5.38 7.97 3.91
CA THR A 107 -5.57 8.47 5.29
C THR A 107 -5.98 9.93 5.30
N GLU A 108 -5.44 10.76 4.40
CA GLU A 108 -5.81 12.16 4.24
C GLU A 108 -7.25 12.30 3.72
N ILE A 109 -7.66 11.44 2.79
CA ILE A 109 -9.05 11.39 2.28
C ILE A 109 -10.04 11.12 3.42
N TYR A 110 -9.75 10.16 4.29
CA TYR A 110 -10.66 9.81 5.38
C TYR A 110 -10.61 10.84 6.53
N SER A 111 -9.45 11.44 6.81
CA SER A 111 -9.33 12.50 7.81
C SER A 111 -10.12 13.74 7.39
N SER A 112 -9.96 14.18 6.14
CA SER A 112 -10.70 15.34 5.61
C SER A 112 -12.21 15.10 5.58
N ALA A 113 -12.65 13.89 5.22
CA ALA A 113 -14.06 13.53 5.28
C ALA A 113 -14.61 13.59 6.72
N ASP A 114 -13.85 13.14 7.72
CA ASP A 114 -14.25 13.23 9.13
C ASP A 114 -14.31 14.70 9.62
N ASP A 115 -13.29 15.50 9.29
CA ASP A 115 -13.23 16.93 9.61
C ASP A 115 -14.43 17.71 9.02
N ASP A 116 -14.86 17.35 7.81
CA ASP A 116 -16.00 17.94 7.12
C ASP A 116 -17.36 17.32 7.52
N GLY A 117 -17.36 16.30 8.40
CA GLY A 117 -18.57 15.59 8.82
C GLY A 117 -19.24 14.77 7.70
N ILE A 118 -18.45 14.37 6.68
CA ILE A 118 -18.88 13.57 5.54
C ILE A 118 -18.68 12.09 5.87
N PRO A 119 -19.75 11.28 5.97
CA PRO A 119 -19.61 9.87 6.31
C PRO A 119 -18.91 9.09 5.17
N PRO A 120 -17.82 8.37 5.44
CA PRO A 120 -17.13 7.61 4.41
C PRO A 120 -17.95 6.39 3.98
N PHE A 121 -17.93 6.08 2.68
CA PHE A 121 -18.48 4.86 2.13
C PHE A 121 -17.35 3.84 1.87
N VAL A 122 -17.23 2.87 2.77
CA VAL A 122 -16.15 1.86 2.72
C VAL A 122 -16.61 0.65 1.90
N THR A 123 -15.77 0.25 0.95
CA THR A 123 -16.00 -0.96 0.12
C THR A 123 -14.92 -2.01 0.38
N VAL A 124 -15.13 -3.23 -0.11
CA VAL A 124 -14.12 -4.29 -0.04
C VAL A 124 -12.85 -3.89 -0.82
N ASP A 125 -12.99 -3.17 -1.93
CA ASP A 125 -11.87 -2.68 -2.73
C ASP A 125 -10.97 -1.72 -1.94
N THR A 126 -11.57 -0.89 -1.07
CA THR A 126 -10.82 -0.02 -0.14
C THR A 126 -9.92 -0.86 0.79
N LEU A 127 -10.47 -1.93 1.38
CA LEU A 127 -9.69 -2.83 2.25
C LEU A 127 -8.60 -3.57 1.46
N LEU A 128 -8.92 -4.03 0.25
CA LEU A 128 -7.96 -4.71 -0.61
C LEU A 128 -6.81 -3.78 -1.04
N HIS A 129 -7.12 -2.52 -1.35
CA HIS A 129 -6.11 -1.51 -1.67
C HIS A 129 -5.18 -1.25 -0.48
N LEU A 130 -5.74 -1.06 0.72
CA LEU A 130 -4.97 -0.91 1.96
C LEU A 130 -4.07 -2.12 2.24
N TYR A 131 -4.57 -3.33 1.96
CA TYR A 131 -3.78 -4.54 2.06
C TYR A 131 -2.56 -4.48 1.14
N HIS A 132 -2.72 -4.15 -0.15
CA HIS A 132 -1.58 -4.01 -1.06
C HIS A 132 -0.55 -2.99 -0.56
N LEU A 133 -1.02 -1.82 -0.10
CA LEU A 133 -0.16 -0.75 0.39
C LEU A 133 0.66 -1.18 1.63
N GLN A 134 0.04 -1.92 2.56
CA GLN A 134 0.71 -2.47 3.73
C GLN A 134 1.83 -3.44 3.34
N PHE A 135 1.59 -4.36 2.41
CA PHE A 135 2.58 -5.35 2.00
C PHE A 135 3.76 -4.71 1.25
N ASP A 136 3.49 -3.78 0.34
CA ASP A 136 4.53 -3.06 -0.40
C ASP A 136 5.43 -2.21 0.52
N GLN A 137 4.91 -1.73 1.65
CA GLN A 137 5.67 -0.94 2.61
C GLN A 137 6.41 -1.77 3.68
N THR A 138 6.02 -3.03 3.91
CA THR A 138 6.54 -3.85 5.02
C THR A 138 7.46 -5.00 4.59
N LEU A 139 7.45 -5.39 3.32
CA LEU A 139 8.31 -6.44 2.74
C LEU A 139 9.25 -5.89 1.68
#